data_AF-A0A7S4ERI7-F1
#
_entry.id   AF-A0A7S4ERI7-F1
#
_cell.length_a   1.000
_cell.length_b   1.000
_cell.length_c   1.000
_cell.angle_alpha   90.00
_cell.angle_beta   90.00
_cell.angle_gamma   90.00
#
_symmetry.space_group_name_H-M   'P 1'
#
loop_
_entity.id
_entity.type
_entity.pdbx_description
1 polymer ?
#
loop_
_entity_poly.entity_id
_entity_poly.type
_entity_poly.pdbx_seq_one_letter_code
_entity_poly.pdbx_strand_id
1 'polypeptide(L)'
;GLSWSALFTLAGGVQRRPPLTLWPDFVEKISRGLLPDSGTPNAPGNAMLLVKYGRRAPLLSAYNVLAQFVETRSGVQVTPLEPSQLTLKQQFRVVSRASFSITPDGGASFLCAFMPEGAALVVLGELEKWVWANDRRVRAFYCTPRGPRVACLPASPENDDCYTAEAVMPCLIDMLPRVLHHVRHTWPTVGVAQVR
;
A
#
# COMPACT_ATOMS: atom_id res chain seq x y z
N GLY A 1 2.55 -7.00 23.05
CA GLY A 1 2.44 -6.38 21.73
C GLY A 1 1.21 -6.95 21.05
N LEU A 2 0.23 -6.12 20.71
CA LEU A 2 -0.97 -6.60 20.01
C LEU A 2 -0.64 -6.75 18.53
N SER A 3 -0.74 -7.99 18.03
CA SER A 3 -0.71 -8.30 16.61
C SER A 3 -1.97 -7.73 15.94
N TRP A 4 -1.82 -7.15 14.75
CA TRP A 4 -2.96 -6.69 13.92
C TRP A 4 -3.98 -7.81 13.65
N SER A 5 -3.56 -9.08 13.69
CA SER A 5 -4.47 -10.23 13.61
C SER A 5 -5.51 -10.19 14.73
N ALA A 6 -5.13 -9.84 15.96
CA ALA A 6 -6.02 -9.82 17.12
C ALA A 6 -7.13 -8.75 17.05
N LEU A 7 -6.94 -7.72 16.23
CA LEU A 7 -7.97 -6.69 15.97
C LEU A 7 -9.05 -7.16 14.99
N PHE A 8 -8.78 -8.21 14.20
CA PHE A 8 -9.73 -8.74 13.20
C PHE A 8 -10.22 -10.17 13.50
N THR A 9 -9.55 -10.94 14.36
CA THR A 9 -9.99 -12.31 14.75
C THR A 9 -11.26 -12.32 15.62
N LEU A 10 -11.76 -11.17 16.09
CA LEU A 10 -13.07 -11.07 16.77
C LEU A 10 -14.27 -10.97 15.79
N ALA A 11 -14.06 -11.08 14.47
CA ALA A 11 -15.13 -10.95 13.47
C ALA A 11 -15.65 -12.30 12.91
N GLY A 12 -15.30 -13.43 13.53
CA GLY A 12 -15.78 -14.77 13.16
C GLY A 12 -17.09 -15.15 13.86
N GLY A 13 -18.14 -14.35 13.69
CA GLY A 13 -19.46 -14.68 14.25
C GLY A 13 -20.45 -13.55 14.07
N VAL A 14 -21.43 -13.74 13.17
CA VAL A 14 -22.69 -13.00 13.06
C VAL A 14 -22.56 -11.47 13.14
N GLN A 15 -22.44 -10.85 11.96
CA GLN A 15 -22.94 -9.51 11.62
C GLN A 15 -23.25 -8.57 12.80
N ARG A 16 -22.21 -7.96 13.39
CA ARG A 16 -22.31 -6.66 14.06
C ARG A 16 -21.13 -5.80 13.62
N ARG A 17 -21.44 -4.70 12.95
CA ARG A 17 -20.48 -3.64 12.60
C ARG A 17 -19.71 -3.26 13.88
N PRO A 18 -18.37 -3.22 13.87
CA PRO A 18 -17.66 -2.58 14.97
C PRO A 18 -18.11 -1.12 15.01
N PRO A 19 -18.47 -0.56 16.17
CA PRO A 19 -18.82 0.84 16.28
C PRO A 19 -17.61 1.68 15.87
N LEU A 20 -17.86 2.74 15.08
CA LEU A 20 -16.90 3.74 14.62
C LEU A 20 -16.19 4.51 15.76
N THR A 21 -16.33 4.08 17.02
CA THR A 21 -15.88 4.76 18.23
C THR A 21 -14.41 4.54 18.58
N LEU A 22 -13.69 3.66 17.89
CA LEU A 22 -12.23 3.52 18.03
C LEU A 22 -11.42 4.41 17.07
N TRP A 23 -12.10 5.09 16.13
CA TRP A 23 -11.46 5.98 15.16
C TRP A 23 -11.18 7.41 15.67
N PRO A 24 -12.04 8.06 16.50
CA PRO A 24 -11.86 9.46 16.87
C PRO A 24 -10.58 9.71 17.66
N ASP A 25 -10.32 8.96 18.73
CA ASP A 25 -9.12 9.15 19.58
C ASP A 25 -7.81 8.86 18.83
N PHE A 26 -7.85 7.92 17.89
CA PHE A 26 -6.70 7.54 17.08
C PHE A 26 -6.41 8.61 16.02
N VAL A 27 -7.45 9.06 15.30
CA VAL A 27 -7.38 10.19 14.35
C VAL A 27 -6.97 11.47 15.07
N GLU A 28 -7.48 11.71 16.29
CA GLU A 28 -7.16 12.88 17.10
C GLU A 28 -5.69 12.91 17.52
N LYS A 29 -5.12 11.77 17.92
CA LYS A 29 -3.68 11.64 18.23
C LYS A 29 -2.79 11.81 17.00
N ILE A 30 -3.26 11.42 15.82
CA ILE A 30 -2.57 11.65 14.54
C ILE A 30 -2.65 13.12 14.13
N SER A 31 -3.83 13.76 14.24
CA SER A 31 -4.04 15.16 13.90
C SER A 31 -3.34 16.14 14.84
N ARG A 32 -2.98 15.71 16.07
CA ARG A 32 -2.19 16.49 17.04
C ARG A 32 -0.68 16.52 16.74
N GLY A 33 -0.23 15.99 15.60
CA GLY A 33 1.16 16.18 15.14
C GLY A 33 2.22 15.47 15.99
N LEU A 34 1.88 14.40 16.71
CA LEU A 34 2.78 13.64 17.58
C LEU A 34 3.61 12.55 16.84
N LEU A 35 3.57 12.52 15.51
CA LEU A 35 4.49 11.75 14.67
C LEU A 35 5.51 12.71 14.04
N PRO A 36 6.78 12.29 13.89
CA PRO A 36 7.90 13.18 13.56
C PRO A 36 7.65 13.87 12.23
N ASP A 37 7.90 15.19 12.21
CA ASP A 37 7.84 16.13 11.09
C ASP A 37 7.23 15.54 9.82
N SER A 38 5.98 15.95 9.55
CA SER A 38 5.39 15.95 8.21
C SER A 38 6.52 16.19 7.21
N GLY A 39 6.91 15.12 6.51
CA GLY A 39 8.15 15.09 5.76
C GLY A 39 8.27 16.37 4.96
N THR A 40 9.38 17.08 5.12
CA THR A 40 9.66 18.22 4.25
C THR A 40 9.45 17.74 2.81
N PRO A 41 8.73 18.49 1.95
CA PRO A 41 8.48 18.11 0.57
C PRO A 41 9.78 17.92 -0.26
N ASN A 42 10.93 18.18 0.35
CA ASN A 42 12.28 18.08 -0.18
C ASN A 42 13.00 16.75 0.10
N ALA A 43 12.39 15.80 0.83
CA ALA A 43 12.94 14.44 0.86
C ALA A 43 12.69 13.77 -0.51
N PRO A 44 13.67 13.05 -1.08
CA PRO A 44 13.44 12.30 -2.32
C PRO A 44 12.24 11.38 -2.10
N GLY A 45 11.19 11.57 -2.90
CA GLY A 45 9.96 10.80 -2.72
C GLY A 45 10.27 9.33 -2.95
N ASN A 46 9.99 8.49 -1.95
CA ASN A 46 10.18 7.05 -2.05
C ASN A 46 8.92 6.39 -2.60
N ALA A 47 9.10 5.30 -3.33
CA ALA A 47 8.03 4.40 -3.72
C ALA A 47 7.96 3.24 -2.73
N MET A 48 6.75 2.77 -2.43
CA MET A 48 6.58 1.64 -1.52
C MET A 48 5.80 0.51 -2.16
N LEU A 49 6.17 -0.71 -1.79
CA LEU A 49 5.44 -1.91 -2.17
C LEU A 49 5.06 -2.65 -0.88
N LEU A 50 3.80 -2.53 -0.47
CA LEU A 50 3.32 -3.17 0.76
C LEU A 50 3.18 -4.68 0.53
N VAL A 51 3.98 -5.44 1.27
CA VAL A 51 3.97 -6.89 1.24
C VAL A 51 2.89 -7.40 2.18
N LYS A 52 1.97 -8.16 1.59
CA LYS A 52 0.93 -8.94 2.25
C LYS A 52 1.18 -10.42 1.94
N TYR A 53 0.81 -11.28 2.88
CA TYR A 53 0.80 -12.73 2.72
C TYR A 53 -0.63 -13.27 2.62
N GLY A 54 -0.80 -14.40 1.93
CA GLY A 54 -2.09 -15.09 1.82
C GLY A 54 -3.02 -14.52 0.75
N ARG A 55 -4.32 -14.73 0.92
CA ARG A 55 -5.35 -14.46 -0.08
C ARG A 55 -5.19 -13.13 -0.82
N ARG A 56 -5.22 -13.19 -2.16
CA ARG A 56 -5.17 -12.02 -3.05
C ARG A 56 -3.90 -11.18 -2.92
N ALA A 57 -2.85 -11.71 -2.30
CA ALA A 57 -1.53 -11.11 -2.36
C ALA A 57 -0.75 -11.63 -3.58
N PRO A 58 0.14 -10.83 -4.17
CA PRO A 58 1.25 -11.36 -4.98
C PRO A 58 2.07 -12.39 -4.21
N LEU A 59 2.62 -13.37 -4.92
CA LEU A 59 3.65 -14.25 -4.36
C LEU A 59 4.85 -13.45 -3.87
N LEU A 60 5.57 -13.96 -2.87
CA LEU A 60 6.81 -13.33 -2.38
C LEU A 60 7.82 -13.10 -3.53
N SER A 61 7.97 -14.09 -4.40
CA SER A 61 8.81 -14.00 -5.60
C SER A 61 8.32 -12.95 -6.60
N ALA A 62 7.00 -12.68 -6.66
CA ALA A 62 6.44 -11.67 -7.53
C ALA A 62 6.83 -10.27 -7.07
N TYR A 63 6.83 -9.98 -5.76
CA TYR A 63 7.15 -8.63 -5.24
C TYR A 63 8.52 -8.12 -5.70
N ASN A 64 9.54 -8.97 -5.80
CA ASN A 64 10.86 -8.57 -6.31
C ASN A 64 10.78 -8.11 -7.78
N VAL A 65 10.03 -8.85 -8.61
CA VAL A 65 9.78 -8.49 -10.01
C VAL A 65 9.01 -7.18 -10.10
N LEU A 66 7.98 -7.00 -9.26
CA LEU A 66 7.18 -5.77 -9.23
C LEU A 66 8.05 -4.57 -8.81
N ALA A 67 8.86 -4.73 -7.76
CA ALA A 67 9.75 -3.67 -7.27
C ALA A 67 10.74 -3.25 -8.36
N GLN A 68 11.46 -4.19 -8.96
CA GLN A 68 12.41 -3.92 -10.04
C GLN A 68 11.77 -3.23 -11.24
N PHE A 69 10.56 -3.67 -11.64
CA PHE A 69 9.80 -3.03 -12.71
C PHE A 69 9.48 -1.57 -12.37
N VAL A 70 8.98 -1.31 -11.16
CA VAL A 70 8.60 0.03 -10.72
C VAL A 70 9.82 0.93 -10.60
N GLU A 71 10.94 0.45 -10.04
CA GLU A 71 12.20 1.20 -9.96
C GLU A 71 12.70 1.61 -11.35
N THR A 72 12.75 0.64 -12.27
CA THR A 72 13.21 0.86 -13.65
C THR A 72 12.36 1.90 -14.38
N ARG A 73 11.05 1.91 -14.15
CA ARG A 73 10.11 2.80 -14.86
C ARG A 73 9.97 4.17 -14.21
N SER A 74 10.13 4.25 -12.90
CA SER A 74 9.95 5.49 -12.13
C SER A 74 11.25 6.26 -11.91
N GLY A 75 12.40 5.58 -11.91
CA GLY A 75 13.67 6.14 -11.47
C GLY A 75 13.72 6.41 -9.95
N VAL A 76 12.76 5.87 -9.20
CA VAL A 76 12.61 6.05 -7.75
C VAL A 76 12.93 4.74 -7.07
N GLN A 77 13.65 4.79 -5.95
CA GLN A 77 13.88 3.62 -5.12
C GLN A 77 12.56 3.08 -4.57
N VAL A 78 12.33 1.78 -4.74
CA VAL A 78 11.14 1.10 -4.24
C VAL A 78 11.54 0.30 -3.01
N THR A 79 10.85 0.55 -1.90
CA THR A 79 11.03 -0.22 -0.67
C THR A 79 9.89 -1.22 -0.52
N PRO A 80 10.16 -2.53 -0.65
CA PRO A 80 9.23 -3.55 -0.16
C PRO A 80 9.08 -3.39 1.35
N LEU A 81 7.85 -3.21 1.82
CA LEU A 81 7.54 -3.05 3.23
C LEU A 81 6.72 -4.23 3.71
N GLU A 82 7.28 -5.02 4.62
CA GLU A 82 6.55 -6.04 5.37
C GLU A 82 6.08 -5.44 6.71
N PRO A 83 4.81 -5.03 6.85
CA PRO A 83 4.38 -4.32 8.06
C PRO A 83 4.54 -5.19 9.32
N SER A 84 4.34 -6.50 9.21
CA SER A 84 4.47 -7.44 10.33
C SER A 84 5.89 -7.52 10.92
N GLN A 85 6.92 -7.16 10.16
CA GLN A 85 8.31 -7.16 10.63
C GLN A 85 8.72 -5.86 11.31
N LEU A 86 7.86 -4.84 11.27
CA LEU A 86 8.17 -3.50 11.76
C LEU A 86 7.30 -3.11 12.94
N THR A 87 7.89 -2.32 13.85
CA THR A 87 7.10 -1.63 14.88
C THR A 87 6.17 -0.61 14.23
N LEU A 88 5.03 -0.31 14.86
CA LEU A 88 4.08 0.70 14.37
C LEU A 88 4.76 2.06 14.09
N LYS A 89 5.66 2.49 14.97
CA LYS A 89 6.43 3.73 14.80
C LYS A 89 7.28 3.72 13.53
N GLN A 90 7.91 2.59 13.20
CA GLN A 90 8.68 2.43 11.96
C GLN A 90 7.77 2.41 10.74
N GLN A 91 6.65 1.68 10.79
CA GLN A 91 5.66 1.65 9.71
C GLN A 91 5.18 3.07 9.36
N PHE A 92 4.77 3.86 10.36
CA PHE A 92 4.33 5.24 10.13
C PHE A 92 5.43 6.12 9.57
N ARG A 93 6.65 6.04 10.12
CA ARG A 93 7.79 6.83 9.63
C ARG A 93 8.10 6.55 8.15
N VAL A 94 7.96 5.30 7.72
CA VAL A 94 8.23 4.92 6.34
C VAL A 94 7.10 5.40 5.43
N VAL A 95 5.84 5.15 5.81
CA VAL A 95 4.68 5.51 4.98
C VAL A 95 4.46 7.01 4.87
N SER A 96 4.74 7.79 5.91
CA SER A 96 4.56 9.24 5.89
C SER A 96 5.51 9.97 4.93
N ARG A 97 6.44 9.24 4.29
CA ARG A 97 7.42 9.75 3.32
C ARG A 97 7.24 9.17 1.92
N ALA A 98 6.24 8.31 1.74
CA ALA A 98 5.99 7.67 0.46
C ALA A 98 5.25 8.62 -0.48
N SER A 99 5.85 8.87 -1.64
CA SER A 99 5.20 9.65 -2.71
C SER A 99 4.13 8.82 -3.44
N PHE A 100 4.35 7.51 -3.53
CA PHE A 100 3.30 6.57 -3.88
C PHE A 100 3.53 5.20 -3.25
N SER A 101 2.44 4.43 -3.14
CA SER A 101 2.47 3.07 -2.63
C SER A 101 1.68 2.14 -3.54
N ILE A 102 2.14 0.89 -3.65
CA ILE A 102 1.44 -0.22 -4.28
C ILE A 102 1.12 -1.24 -3.19
N THR A 103 -0.14 -1.64 -3.11
CA THR A 103 -0.63 -2.55 -2.07
C THR A 103 -1.65 -3.54 -2.63
N PRO A 104 -1.65 -4.80 -2.20
CA PRO A 104 -2.79 -5.69 -2.40
C PRO A 104 -4.01 -5.22 -1.62
N ASP A 105 -5.22 -5.55 -2.10
CA ASP A 105 -6.43 -5.28 -1.34
C ASP A 105 -6.43 -5.98 0.04
N GLY A 106 -6.98 -5.32 1.06
CA GLY A 106 -7.08 -5.82 2.43
C GLY A 106 -6.29 -5.01 3.44
N GLY A 107 -6.27 -5.49 4.69
CA GLY A 107 -5.80 -4.76 5.88
C GLY A 107 -4.46 -4.00 5.75
N ALA A 108 -3.54 -4.48 4.92
CA ALA A 108 -2.26 -3.80 4.67
C ALA A 108 -2.43 -2.43 4.02
N SER A 109 -3.41 -2.25 3.13
CA SER A 109 -3.65 -0.98 2.43
C SER A 109 -4.00 0.15 3.39
N PHE A 110 -4.63 -0.15 4.54
CA PHE A 110 -4.99 0.87 5.53
C PHE A 110 -3.79 1.58 6.14
N LEU A 111 -2.59 1.00 6.05
CA LEU A 111 -1.37 1.71 6.40
C LEU A 111 -1.15 2.93 5.47
N CYS A 112 -1.64 2.89 4.23
CA CYS A 112 -1.59 4.01 3.30
C CYS A 112 -2.46 5.22 3.71
N ALA A 113 -3.33 5.09 4.72
CA ALA A 113 -4.06 6.24 5.28
C ALA A 113 -3.12 7.26 5.96
N PHE A 114 -1.87 6.88 6.18
CA PHE A 114 -0.81 7.72 6.75
C PHE A 114 0.11 8.33 5.70
N MET A 115 -0.16 8.06 4.42
CA MET A 115 0.56 8.71 3.34
C MET A 115 0.28 10.22 3.36
N PRO A 116 1.26 11.02 2.96
CA PRO A 116 1.10 12.46 2.94
C PRO A 116 0.14 12.92 1.83
N GLU A 117 -0.33 14.15 1.93
CA GLU A 117 -1.20 14.76 0.93
C GLU A 117 -0.50 14.85 -0.45
N GLY A 118 -1.26 14.60 -1.51
CA GLY A 118 -0.77 14.57 -2.88
C GLY A 118 -0.09 13.26 -3.28
N ALA A 119 0.05 12.30 -2.36
CA ALA A 119 0.60 10.99 -2.68
C ALA A 119 -0.38 10.14 -3.51
N ALA A 120 0.14 9.12 -4.21
CA ALA A 120 -0.69 8.18 -4.96
C ALA A 120 -0.72 6.79 -4.32
N LEU A 121 -1.86 6.12 -4.41
CA LEU A 121 -2.06 4.76 -3.92
C LEU A 121 -2.50 3.86 -5.07
N VAL A 122 -1.81 2.75 -5.30
CA VAL A 122 -2.21 1.69 -6.21
C VAL A 122 -2.71 0.51 -5.40
N VAL A 123 -3.98 0.14 -5.59
CA VAL A 123 -4.60 -1.01 -4.94
C VAL A 123 -4.79 -2.13 -5.97
N LEU A 124 -4.22 -3.30 -5.69
CA LEU A 124 -4.41 -4.52 -6.48
C LEU A 124 -5.68 -5.22 -5.96
N GLY A 125 -6.82 -4.85 -6.53
CA GLY A 125 -8.16 -5.29 -6.15
C GLY A 125 -9.13 -4.11 -5.98
N GLU A 126 -10.37 -4.42 -5.59
CA GLU A 126 -11.44 -3.41 -5.47
C GLU A 126 -12.19 -3.43 -4.13
N LEU A 127 -11.81 -4.30 -3.19
CA LEU A 127 -12.53 -4.43 -1.91
C LEU A 127 -12.65 -3.12 -1.12
N GLU A 128 -11.62 -2.27 -1.20
CA GLU A 128 -11.49 -1.06 -0.40
C GLU A 128 -11.74 0.21 -1.21
N LYS A 129 -12.33 0.07 -2.41
CA LYS A 129 -12.58 1.18 -3.32
C LYS A 129 -13.44 2.27 -2.68
N TRP A 130 -14.42 1.88 -1.87
CA TRP A 130 -15.26 2.85 -1.16
C TRP A 130 -14.48 3.66 -0.11
N VAL A 131 -13.41 3.12 0.48
CA VAL A 131 -12.56 3.84 1.43
C VAL A 131 -11.72 4.85 0.66
N TRP A 132 -10.92 4.37 -0.29
CA TRP A 132 -9.91 5.19 -0.94
C TRP A 132 -10.47 6.14 -2.00
N ALA A 133 -11.69 5.92 -2.49
CA ALA A 133 -12.39 6.90 -3.32
C ALA A 133 -12.83 8.16 -2.54
N ASN A 134 -12.91 8.08 -1.21
CA ASN A 134 -13.32 9.18 -0.34
C ASN A 134 -12.16 9.87 0.39
N ASP A 135 -10.95 9.30 0.36
CA ASP A 135 -9.76 9.98 0.91
C ASP A 135 -9.29 11.07 -0.06
N ARG A 136 -9.36 12.33 0.38
CA ARG A 136 -8.96 13.48 -0.45
C ARG A 136 -7.45 13.72 -0.45
N ARG A 137 -6.71 13.12 0.49
CA ARG A 137 -5.27 13.33 0.64
C ARG A 137 -4.49 12.53 -0.38
N VAL A 138 -4.98 11.35 -0.75
CA VAL A 138 -4.30 10.45 -1.68
C VAL A 138 -5.12 10.20 -2.94
N ARG A 139 -4.45 10.11 -4.09
CA ARG A 139 -5.11 9.66 -5.32
C ARG A 139 -5.00 8.14 -5.45
N ALA A 140 -6.13 7.45 -5.30
CA ALA A 140 -6.19 6.00 -5.48
C ALA A 140 -6.39 5.57 -6.94
N PHE A 141 -5.67 4.54 -7.34
CA PHE A 141 -5.73 3.83 -8.61
C PHE A 141 -5.99 2.36 -8.30
N TYR A 142 -6.85 1.71 -9.09
CA TYR A 142 -7.28 0.35 -8.83
C TYR A 142 -7.08 -0.49 -10.08
N CYS A 143 -6.63 -1.72 -9.87
CA CYS A 143 -6.70 -2.75 -10.89
C CYS A 143 -6.87 -4.09 -10.24
N THR A 144 -7.73 -4.93 -10.82
CA THR A 144 -7.88 -6.32 -10.39
C THR A 144 -6.94 -7.19 -11.24
N PRO A 145 -5.89 -7.80 -10.66
CA PRO A 145 -5.00 -8.70 -11.39
C PRO A 145 -5.79 -9.80 -12.10
N ARG A 146 -5.46 -10.04 -13.38
CA ARG A 146 -6.08 -11.05 -14.23
C ARG A 146 -5.02 -12.05 -14.66
N GLY A 147 -5.30 -13.34 -14.60
CA GLY A 147 -4.35 -14.38 -15.00
C GLY A 147 -4.29 -15.53 -14.00
N PRO A 148 -3.24 -16.37 -14.09
CA PRO A 148 -3.11 -17.56 -13.27
C PRO A 148 -3.00 -17.19 -11.79
N ARG A 149 -3.75 -17.94 -10.99
CA ARG A 149 -3.66 -17.92 -9.54
C ARG A 149 -3.04 -19.22 -9.09
N VAL A 150 -2.22 -19.14 -8.06
CA VAL A 150 -1.53 -20.30 -7.50
C VAL A 150 -1.72 -20.31 -6.00
N ALA A 151 -1.65 -21.48 -5.40
CA ALA A 151 -1.73 -21.61 -3.95
C ALA A 151 -0.64 -20.73 -3.29
N CYS A 152 -1.04 -19.94 -2.30
CA CYS A 152 -0.09 -19.17 -1.49
C CYS A 152 0.86 -20.12 -0.73
N LEU A 153 2.12 -19.71 -0.55
CA LEU A 153 3.07 -20.42 0.31
C LEU A 153 3.47 -19.53 1.51
N PRO A 154 3.50 -20.08 2.75
CA PRO A 154 3.03 -21.44 3.10
C PRO A 154 1.52 -21.58 2.87
N ALA A 155 1.10 -22.78 2.47
CA ALA A 155 -0.30 -23.08 2.19
C ALA A 155 -1.15 -22.78 3.42
N SER A 156 -2.04 -21.79 3.30
CA SER A 156 -3.10 -21.57 4.28
C SER A 156 -4.11 -22.73 4.17
N PRO A 157 -4.71 -23.19 5.28
CA PRO A 157 -5.81 -24.16 5.23
C PRO A 157 -7.04 -23.63 4.49
N GLU A 158 -7.15 -22.30 4.37
CA GLU A 158 -8.09 -21.66 3.46
C GLU A 158 -7.46 -21.66 2.06
N ASN A 159 -8.18 -22.14 1.04
CA ASN A 159 -7.76 -22.14 -0.38
C ASN A 159 -7.45 -20.71 -0.87
N ASP A 160 -6.30 -20.20 -0.45
CA ASP A 160 -5.86 -18.84 -0.68
C ASP A 160 -5.06 -18.82 -1.96
N ASP A 161 -5.69 -18.24 -2.96
CA ASP A 161 -5.08 -17.94 -4.23
C ASP A 161 -4.23 -16.67 -4.12
N CYS A 162 -2.95 -16.82 -4.46
CA CYS A 162 -1.99 -15.75 -4.65
C CYS A 162 -1.85 -15.39 -6.13
N TYR A 163 -1.50 -14.14 -6.41
CA TYR A 163 -1.23 -13.66 -7.76
C TYR A 163 0.23 -13.94 -8.14
N THR A 164 0.44 -14.45 -9.36
CA THR A 164 1.78 -14.48 -9.97
C THR A 164 2.18 -13.08 -10.43
N ALA A 165 3.47 -12.88 -10.72
CA ALA A 165 3.93 -11.63 -11.33
C ALA A 165 3.21 -11.37 -12.67
N GLU A 166 3.01 -12.41 -13.48
CA GLU A 166 2.28 -12.36 -14.75
C GLU A 166 0.86 -11.83 -14.58
N ALA A 167 0.14 -12.24 -13.53
CA ALA A 167 -1.21 -11.78 -13.27
C ALA A 167 -1.28 -10.29 -12.88
N VAL A 168 -0.25 -9.80 -12.18
CA VAL A 168 -0.18 -8.42 -11.67
C VAL A 168 0.41 -7.45 -12.68
N MET A 169 1.28 -7.90 -13.58
CA MET A 169 2.06 -7.01 -14.43
C MET A 169 1.22 -6.15 -15.40
N PRO A 170 0.16 -6.66 -16.05
CA PRO A 170 -0.72 -5.83 -16.86
C PRO A 170 -1.32 -4.64 -16.09
N CYS A 171 -1.65 -4.85 -14.81
CA CYS A 171 -2.14 -3.79 -13.94
C CYS A 171 -1.08 -2.69 -13.72
N LEU A 172 0.17 -3.07 -13.44
CA LEU A 172 1.24 -2.09 -13.22
C LEU A 172 1.63 -1.36 -14.51
N ILE A 173 1.65 -2.05 -15.66
CA ILE A 173 1.92 -1.43 -16.96
C ILE A 173 0.90 -0.33 -17.27
N ASP A 174 -0.39 -0.57 -17.02
CA ASP A 174 -1.45 0.41 -17.26
C ASP A 174 -1.45 1.57 -16.23
N MET A 175 -1.33 1.25 -14.94
CA MET A 175 -1.51 2.25 -13.89
C MET A 175 -0.27 3.11 -13.64
N LEU A 176 0.94 2.54 -13.73
CA LEU A 176 2.15 3.22 -13.29
C LEU A 176 2.39 4.56 -14.01
N PRO A 177 2.20 4.70 -15.35
CA PRO A 177 2.32 5.99 -16.00
C PRO A 177 1.39 7.07 -15.43
N ARG A 178 0.16 6.69 -15.06
CA ARG A 178 -0.85 7.60 -14.50
C ARG A 178 -0.51 8.01 -13.07
N VAL A 179 0.00 7.06 -12.28
CA VAL A 179 0.53 7.29 -10.93
C VAL A 179 1.70 8.26 -10.99
N LEU A 180 2.70 7.98 -11.82
CA LEU A 180 3.88 8.84 -11.98
C LEU A 180 3.53 10.22 -12.51
N HIS A 181 2.58 10.31 -13.44
CA HIS A 181 2.07 11.60 -13.88
C HIS A 181 1.46 12.39 -12.71
N HIS A 182 0.58 11.79 -11.91
CA HIS A 182 0.01 12.46 -10.73
C HIS A 182 1.10 12.92 -9.75
N VAL A 183 1.98 12.00 -9.34
CA VAL A 183 3.04 12.26 -8.36
C VAL A 183 3.99 13.35 -8.84
N ARG A 184 4.35 13.43 -10.13
CA ARG A 184 5.19 14.52 -10.64
C ARG A 184 4.58 15.92 -10.48
N HIS A 185 3.24 16.01 -10.49
CA HIS A 185 2.55 17.29 -10.34
C HIS A 185 2.35 17.69 -8.88
N THR A 186 2.13 16.71 -8.01
CA THR A 186 1.86 16.94 -6.59
C THR A 186 3.12 16.87 -5.72
N TRP A 187 4.15 16.18 -6.20
CA TRP A 187 5.42 15.85 -5.53
C TRP A 187 6.59 16.06 -6.51
N PRO A 188 6.94 17.32 -6.85
CA PRO A 188 7.90 17.63 -7.92
C PRO A 188 9.34 17.16 -7.66
N THR A 189 9.67 16.74 -6.43
CA THR A 189 10.94 16.09 -6.10
C THR A 189 11.05 14.65 -6.61
N VAL A 190 9.93 14.06 -7.04
CA VAL A 190 9.87 12.75 -7.70
C VAL A 190 10.15 12.93 -9.18
N GLY A 191 11.43 12.92 -9.52
CA GLY A 191 11.90 12.85 -10.90
C GLY A 191 12.86 13.95 -11.28
N VAL A 192 14.15 13.75 -10.95
CA VAL A 192 15.24 14.17 -11.84
C VAL A 192 16.32 13.09 -11.82
N ALA A 193 16.00 11.90 -12.33
CA ALA A 193 17.02 11.09 -12.99
C ALA A 193 16.85 11.37 -14.48
N GLN A 194 17.57 12.36 -15.01
CA GLN A 194 17.78 12.44 -16.45
C GLN A 194 18.52 11.16 -16.84
N VAL A 195 17.81 10.23 -17.47
CA VAL A 195 18.45 9.23 -18.31
C VAL A 195 19.11 10.02 -19.44
N ARG A 196 20.42 10.26 -19.32
CA ARG A 196 21.28 10.69 -20.41
C ARG A 196 21.64 9.50 -21.28
#